data_AF-A0A924HN10-F1
#
_entry.id   AF-A0A924HN10-F1
#
_cell.length_a   1.000
_cell.length_b   1.000
_cell.length_c   1.000
_cell.angle_alpha   90.00
_cell.angle_beta   90.00
_cell.angle_gamma   90.00
#
_symmetry.space_group_name_H-M   'P 1'
#
loop_
_entity.id
_entity.type
_entity.pdbx_description
1 polymer ?
#
loop_
_entity_poly.entity_id
_entity_poly.type
_entity_poly.pdbx_seq_one_letter_code
_entity_poly.pdbx_strand_id
1 'polypeptide(L)' 'MEDLIVPTAPQSDKNEDVQRLHQAIRQLAETDRVIITLNLEGYENPEIADILGITPNYIGVKLFRIKNQLQTLLKQI' A
#
# COMPACT_ATOMS: atom_id res chain seq x y z
N MET A 1 7.89 -11.19 21.58
CA MET A 1 7.31 -10.26 20.61
C MET A 1 8.43 -9.93 19.67
N GLU A 2 8.49 -10.61 18.54
CA GLU A 2 9.58 -10.44 17.58
C GLU A 2 9.44 -9.05 16.96
N ASP A 3 10.26 -8.11 17.43
CA ASP A 3 10.59 -6.92 16.68
C ASP A 3 11.18 -7.38 15.34
N LEU A 4 10.41 -7.28 14.27
CA LEU A 4 10.86 -7.48 12.91
C LEU A 4 11.78 -6.29 12.54
N ILE A 5 12.95 -6.21 13.16
CA ILE A 5 14.03 -5.32 12.76
C ILE A 5 14.61 -5.94 11.50
N VAL A 6 14.10 -5.47 10.36
CA VAL A 6 14.66 -5.79 9.04
C VAL A 6 16.09 -5.23 9.03
N PRO A 7 17.14 -6.05 9.00
CA PRO A 7 18.51 -5.56 9.01
C PRO A 7 18.86 -5.28 7.55
N THR A 8 18.71 -4.04 7.08
CA THR A 8 19.05 -3.75 5.68
C THR A 8 20.29 -2.91 5.57
N ALA A 9 21.36 -3.65 5.24
CA ALA A 9 22.71 -3.29 4.83
C ALA A 9 22.78 -2.10 3.84
N PRO A 10 23.96 -1.46 3.70
CA PRO A 10 24.09 -0.17 3.03
C PRO A 10 23.93 -0.28 1.50
N GLN A 11 23.14 0.66 0.96
CA GLN A 11 23.22 1.26 -0.38
C GLN A 11 22.85 0.38 -1.61
N SER A 12 21.58 0.43 -1.99
CA SER A 12 21.12 0.39 -3.39
C SER A 12 19.87 1.27 -3.52
N ASP A 13 19.75 2.07 -4.59
CA ASP A 13 18.63 3.02 -4.78
C ASP A 13 17.25 2.33 -4.65
N LYS A 14 17.16 1.08 -5.08
CA LYS A 14 15.95 0.24 -4.96
C LYS A 14 15.48 0.06 -3.52
N ASN A 15 16.40 0.00 -2.57
CA ASN A 15 16.09 -0.19 -1.17
C ASN A 15 15.51 1.09 -0.56
N GLU A 16 15.99 2.25 -1.03
CA GLU A 16 15.44 3.55 -0.63
C GLU A 16 14.02 3.74 -1.18
N ASP A 17 13.78 3.39 -2.45
CA ASP A 17 12.44 3.45 -3.05
C ASP A 17 11.42 2.58 -2.30
N VAL A 18 11.83 1.37 -1.93
CA VAL A 18 11.00 0.44 -1.16
C VAL A 18 10.71 1.01 0.23
N GLN A 19 11.70 1.59 0.91
CA GLN A 19 11.48 2.24 2.21
C GLN A 19 10.54 3.44 2.10
N ARG A 20 10.70 4.31 1.09
CA ARG A 20 9.81 5.44 0.83
C ARG A 20 8.38 4.98 0.56
N LEU A 21 8.20 3.90 -0.20
CA LEU A 21 6.88 3.32 -0.45
C LEU A 21 6.24 2.78 0.84
N HIS A 22 6.98 2.05 1.66
CA HIS A 22 6.47 1.58 2.95
C HIS A 22 6.09 2.74 3.88
N GLN A 23 6.89 3.81 3.90
CA GLN A 23 6.58 5.02 4.66
C GLN A 23 5.33 5.73 4.13
N ALA A 24 5.15 5.83 2.81
CA ALA A 24 3.97 6.40 2.19
C ALA A 24 2.71 5.57 2.50
N ILE A 25 2.78 4.24 2.41
CA ILE A 25 1.65 3.35 2.75
C ILE A 25 1.26 3.53 4.22
N ARG A 26 2.22 3.67 5.15
CA ARG A 26 1.92 3.91 6.57
C ARG A 26 1.15 5.21 6.83
N GLN A 27 1.26 6.21 5.95
CA GLN A 27 0.53 7.48 6.06
C GLN A 27 -0.89 7.41 5.48
N LEU A 28 -1.25 6.34 4.76
CA LEU A 28 -2.62 6.14 4.29
C LEU A 28 -3.56 5.87 5.47
N ALA A 29 -4.85 6.18 5.28
CA ALA A 29 -5.90 5.76 6.21
C ALA A 29 -5.95 4.23 6.33
N GLU A 30 -6.46 3.72 7.45
CA GLU A 30 -6.46 2.28 7.74
C GLU A 30 -7.12 1.44 6.65
N THR A 31 -8.32 1.83 6.21
CA THR A 31 -9.03 1.17 5.11
C THR A 31 -8.20 1.18 3.82
N ASP A 32 -7.50 2.27 3.55
CA ASP A 32 -6.73 2.48 2.33
C ASP A 32 -5.48 1.60 2.32
N ARG A 33 -4.86 1.42 3.50
CA ARG A 33 -3.77 0.46 3.70
C ARG A 33 -4.22 -0.98 3.44
N VAL A 34 -5.35 -1.39 3.99
CA VAL A 34 -5.87 -2.75 3.79
C VAL A 34 -6.13 -3.01 2.30
N ILE A 35 -6.79 -2.08 1.61
CA ILE A 35 -7.10 -2.23 0.18
C ILE A 35 -5.82 -2.33 -0.66
N ILE A 36 -4.83 -1.46 -0.45
CA ILE A 36 -3.59 -1.50 -1.24
C ILE A 36 -2.75 -2.73 -0.89
N THR A 37 -2.70 -3.15 0.38
CA THR A 37 -1.97 -4.36 0.79
C THR A 37 -2.54 -5.60 0.09
N LEU A 38 -3.86 -5.80 0.13
CA LEU A 38 -4.49 -6.93 -0.56
C LEU A 38 -4.22 -6.89 -2.08
N ASN A 39 -4.26 -5.70 -2.68
CA ASN A 39 -3.93 -5.59 -4.10
C ASN A 39 -2.46 -5.92 -4.41
N LEU A 40 -1.53 -5.57 -3.52
CA LEU A 40 -0.11 -5.91 -3.65
C LEU A 40 0.15 -7.41 -3.43
N GLU A 41 -0.68 -8.08 -2.63
CA GLU A 41 -0.67 -9.54 -2.45
C GLU A 41 -1.25 -10.29 -3.66
N GLY A 42 -1.82 -9.59 -4.64
CA GLY A 42 -2.29 -10.14 -5.90
C GLY A 42 -3.79 -10.38 -5.96
N TYR A 43 -4.56 -9.98 -4.94
CA TYR A 43 -6.01 -10.07 -4.98
C TYR A 43 -6.61 -9.12 -6.02
N GLU A 44 -7.58 -9.63 -6.78
CA GLU A 44 -8.35 -8.86 -7.74
C GLU A 44 -9.43 -8.01 -7.03
N ASN A 45 -9.88 -6.95 -7.71
CA ASN A 45 -10.89 -6.04 -7.13
C ASN A 45 -12.17 -6.76 -6.63
N PRO A 46 -12.71 -7.80 -7.30
CA PRO A 46 -13.85 -8.55 -6.79
C PRO A 46 -13.54 -9.30 -5.49
N GLU A 47 -12.37 -9.93 -5.38
CA GLU A 47 -11.97 -10.68 -4.18
C GLU A 47 -11.78 -9.74 -2.99
N ILE A 48 -11.15 -8.59 -3.21
CA ILE A 48 -11.00 -7.54 -2.18
C ILE A 48 -12.37 -7.03 -1.74
N ALA A 49 -13.30 -6.87 -2.68
CA ALA A 49 -14.65 -6.41 -2.39
C ALA A 49 -15.43 -7.42 -1.54
N ASP A 50 -15.31 -8.70 -1.85
CA ASP A 50 -15.93 -9.80 -1.09
C ASP A 50 -15.35 -9.89 0.34
N ILE A 51 -14.03 -9.77 0.49
CA ILE A 51 -13.35 -9.76 1.80
C ILE A 51 -13.82 -8.58 2.66
N LEU A 52 -13.98 -7.40 2.06
CA LEU A 52 -14.32 -6.17 2.76
C LEU A 52 -15.84 -5.90 2.85
N GLY A 53 -16.68 -6.78 2.27
CA GLY A 53 -18.14 -6.62 2.27
C GLY A 53 -18.64 -5.38 1.51
N ILE A 54 -17.92 -4.97 0.46
CA ILE A 54 -18.22 -3.79 -0.36
C ILE A 54 -18.32 -4.16 -1.84
N THR A 55 -18.54 -3.19 -2.73
CA THR A 55 -18.72 -3.48 -4.16
C THR A 55 -17.39 -3.41 -4.93
N PRO A 56 -17.20 -4.25 -5.97
CA PRO A 56 -15.98 -4.22 -6.80
C PRO A 56 -15.73 -2.86 -7.47
N ASN A 57 -16.79 -2.15 -7.87
CA ASN A 57 -16.68 -0.82 -8.46
C ASN A 57 -16.14 0.22 -7.46
N TYR A 58 -16.59 0.15 -6.21
CA TYR A 58 -16.06 0.99 -5.14
C TYR A 58 -14.56 0.72 -4.95
N ILE A 59 -14.13 -0.54 -4.90
CA ILE A 59 -12.72 -0.91 -4.82
C ILE A 59 -11.93 -0.31 -5.98
N GLY A 60 -12.38 -0.46 -7.22
CA GLY A 60 -11.67 0.08 -8.39
C GLY A 60 -11.42 1.59 -8.30
N VAL A 61 -12.47 2.36 -7.96
CA VAL A 61 -12.35 3.82 -7.79
C VAL A 61 -11.47 4.16 -6.59
N LYS A 62 -11.61 3.45 -5.48
CA LYS A 62 -10.86 3.68 -4.26
C LYS A 62 -9.37 3.40 -4.47
N LEU A 63 -9.04 2.30 -5.16
CA LEU A 63 -7.67 1.90 -5.48
C LEU A 63 -6.97 2.89 -6.41
N PHE A 64 -7.70 3.44 -7.39
CA PHE A 64 -7.20 4.55 -8.21
C PHE A 64 -6.84 5.78 -7.36
N ARG A 65 -7.71 6.17 -6.42
CA ARG A 65 -7.45 7.30 -5.51
C ARG A 65 -6.26 7.04 -4.59
N ILE A 66 -6.15 5.83 -4.04
CA ILE A 66 -5.02 5.43 -3.19
C ILE A 66 -3.70 5.52 -3.95
N LYS A 67 -3.65 5.02 -5.19
CA LYS A 67 -2.46 5.13 -6.05
C LYS A 67 -2.05 6.59 -6.29
N ASN A 68 -3.01 7.47 -6.57
CA ASN A 68 -2.73 8.90 -6.73
C ASN A 68 -2.25 9.54 -5.41
N GLN A 69 -2.84 9.16 -4.27
CA GLN A 69 -2.40 9.64 -2.96
C GLN A 69 -0.96 9.20 -2.66
N LEU A 70 -0.62 7.93 -2.93
CA LEU A 70 0.75 7.43 -2.80
C LEU A 70 1.73 8.20 -3.68
N GLN A 71 1.37 8.51 -4.93
CA GLN A 71 2.22 9.34 -5.79
C GLN A 71 2.47 10.74 -5.22
N THR A 72 1.46 11.36 -4.60
CA THR A 72 1.61 12.65 -3.93
C THR A 72 2.51 12.54 -2.69
N LEU A 73 2.30 11.51 -1.86
CA LEU A 73 3.10 11.29 -0.65
C LEU A 73 4.57 11.01 -0.99
N LEU A 74 4.83 10.20 -2.02
CA LEU A 74 6.19 9.89 -2.48
C LEU A 74 6.95 11.12 -3.02
N LYS A 75 6.24 12.15 -3.50
CA LYS A 75 6.85 13.43 -3.89
C LYS A 75 7.19 14.32 -2.70
N GLN A 76 6.59 14.06 -1.55
CA GLN A 76 6.73 14.85 -0.32
C GLN A 76 7.71 14.21 0.68
N ILE A 77 8.09 12.94 0.48
CA ILE A 77 9.12 12.20 1.22
C ILE A 77 10.45 12.31 0.48
#